data_AF-A0AAV6WF06-F1
#
_entry.id   AF-A0AAV6WF06-F1
#
_cell.length_a   1.000
_cell.length_b   1.000
_cell.length_c   1.000
_cell.angle_alpha   90.00
_cell.angle_beta   90.00
_cell.angle_gamma   90.00
#
_symmetry.space_group_name_H-M   'P 1'
#
loop_
_entity.id
_entity.type
_entity.pdbx_description
1 polymer ?
#
loop_
_entity_poly.entity_id
_entity_poly.type
_entity_poly.pdbx_seq_one_letter_code
_entity_poly.pdbx_strand_id
1 'polypeptide(L)'
;MEATPDNTNSGCDTKAAAVIYRCKKCRRIVASEEHIVSHTRGQGQKCFKWKKRSEDSDMELPQCSSIFVEPLKWMQSVEGGCVEDKLQCIGCKARLGSFNWAGMQCNCGTWINPAFQLHKSRLDECRI
;
A
#
# COMPACT_ATOMS: atom_id res chain seq x y z
N MET A 1 26.06 7.23 43.62
CA MET A 1 25.12 8.36 43.60
C MET A 1 24.53 8.40 42.21
N GLU A 2 23.22 8.21 42.18
CA GLU A 2 22.38 7.83 41.04
C GLU A 2 22.15 8.98 40.07
N ALA A 3 21.90 8.66 38.79
CA ALA A 3 20.63 8.92 38.10
C ALA A 3 20.78 8.80 36.57
N THR A 4 19.66 8.55 35.93
CA THR A 4 19.33 7.99 34.61
C THR A 4 19.50 8.91 33.40
N PRO A 5 19.39 8.38 32.16
CA PRO A 5 19.39 9.18 30.93
C PRO A 5 18.02 9.83 30.69
N ASP A 6 17.97 11.14 30.41
CA ASP A 6 16.73 11.82 30.04
C ASP A 6 16.46 11.76 28.53
N ASN A 7 15.49 10.90 28.26
CA ASN A 7 14.66 10.74 27.08
C ASN A 7 13.77 11.98 26.90
N THR A 8 13.93 12.72 25.80
CA THR A 8 12.89 13.64 25.32
C THR A 8 12.37 13.16 23.97
N ASN A 9 11.45 12.20 24.09
CA ASN A 9 10.45 11.82 23.11
C ASN A 9 9.61 13.06 22.73
N SER A 10 9.95 13.70 21.61
CA SER A 10 9.10 14.72 20.99
C SER A 10 8.14 14.05 20.01
N GLY A 11 7.16 13.34 20.58
CA GLY A 11 6.00 12.85 19.84
C GLY A 11 5.20 14.04 19.30
N CYS A 12 5.19 14.22 17.98
CA CYS A 12 4.22 15.08 17.34
C CYS A 12 2.91 14.30 17.15
N ASP A 13 2.14 14.18 18.23
CA ASP A 13 0.75 13.69 18.15
C ASP A 13 -0.13 14.77 17.50
N THR A 14 0.08 14.97 16.21
CA THR A 14 -0.92 15.59 15.35
C THR A 14 -1.92 14.47 15.06
N LYS A 15 -3.07 14.45 15.75
CA LYS A 15 -4.19 13.58 15.37
C LYS A 15 -4.68 13.97 13.98
N ALA A 16 -3.99 13.48 12.96
CA ALA A 16 -4.44 13.53 11.58
C ALA A 16 -5.74 12.71 11.48
N ALA A 17 -6.74 13.24 10.78
CA ALA A 17 -7.99 12.56 10.51
C ALA A 17 -7.67 11.16 9.94
N ALA A 18 -8.05 10.10 10.65
CA ALA A 18 -7.64 8.77 10.29
C ALA A 18 -8.32 8.35 8.98
N VAL A 19 -7.55 7.95 7.98
CA VAL A 19 -8.12 7.45 6.72
C VAL A 19 -8.39 5.95 6.83
N ILE A 20 -9.61 5.53 6.49
CA ILE A 20 -10.01 4.12 6.40
C ILE A 20 -10.40 3.75 4.97
N TYR A 21 -10.07 2.53 4.58
CA TYR A 21 -10.36 1.98 3.27
C TYR A 21 -11.44 0.91 3.39
N ARG A 22 -12.50 1.09 2.61
CA ARG A 22 -13.66 0.20 2.58
C ARG A 22 -13.76 -0.50 1.23
N CYS A 23 -14.24 -1.73 1.22
CA CYS A 23 -14.56 -2.42 -0.02
C CYS A 23 -15.67 -1.67 -0.76
N LYS A 24 -15.46 -1.35 -2.03
CA LYS A 24 -16.43 -0.60 -2.83
C LYS A 24 -17.77 -1.31 -3.04
N LYS A 25 -17.76 -2.65 -2.99
CA LYS A 25 -18.98 -3.48 -3.20
C LYS A 25 -19.86 -3.60 -1.96
N CYS A 26 -19.27 -3.83 -0.78
CA CYS A 26 -20.03 -4.09 0.45
C CYS A 26 -19.75 -3.14 1.61
N ARG A 27 -18.93 -2.10 1.39
CA ARG A 27 -18.54 -1.06 2.35
C ARG A 27 -17.88 -1.56 3.64
N ARG A 28 -17.52 -2.85 3.72
CA ARG A 28 -16.73 -3.42 4.83
C ARG A 28 -15.34 -2.79 4.86
N ILE A 29 -14.85 -2.46 6.04
CA ILE A 29 -13.48 -1.95 6.26
C ILE A 29 -12.48 -3.06 5.92
N VAL A 30 -11.46 -2.73 5.14
CA VAL A 30 -10.43 -3.67 4.66
C VAL A 30 -9.00 -3.21 4.94
N ALA A 31 -8.77 -1.91 5.17
CA ALA A 31 -7.49 -1.40 5.64
C ALA A 31 -7.70 -0.05 6.33
N SER A 32 -6.74 0.35 7.15
CA SER A 32 -6.59 1.68 7.72
C SER A 32 -5.25 2.27 7.25
N GLU A 33 -5.12 3.59 7.34
CA GLU A 33 -3.91 4.31 6.95
C GLU A 33 -2.66 3.85 7.70
N GLU A 34 -2.81 3.47 8.97
CA GLU A 34 -1.72 2.97 9.82
C GLU A 34 -1.02 1.73 9.24
N HIS A 35 -1.73 0.92 8.44
CA HIS A 35 -1.19 -0.27 7.82
C HIS A 35 -0.65 -0.04 6.42
N ILE A 36 -0.64 1.21 5.92
CA ILE A 36 -0.14 1.51 4.58
C ILE A 36 1.39 1.51 4.58
N VAL A 37 1.94 0.68 3.69
CA VAL A 37 3.36 0.72 3.33
C VAL A 37 3.56 1.85 2.34
N SER A 38 3.99 3.01 2.85
CA SER A 38 4.38 4.14 2.01
C SER A 38 5.66 3.83 1.24
N HIS A 39 5.74 4.30 0.00
CA HIS A 39 6.96 4.18 -0.80
C HIS A 39 7.22 5.45 -1.60
N THR A 40 8.49 5.82 -1.70
CA THR A 40 8.93 6.90 -2.57
C THR A 40 8.71 6.49 -4.02
N ARG A 41 8.22 7.43 -4.84
CA ARG A 41 7.98 7.20 -6.27
C ARG A 41 9.30 6.85 -6.95
N GLY A 42 9.38 5.63 -7.46
CA GLY A 42 10.61 5.06 -8.01
C GLY A 42 10.91 5.57 -9.42
N GLN A 43 12.13 5.32 -9.89
CA GLN A 43 12.52 5.58 -11.28
C GLN A 43 12.30 4.38 -12.19
N GLY A 44 11.84 3.23 -11.68
CA GLY A 44 11.84 1.96 -12.41
C GLY A 44 11.05 1.98 -13.72
N GLN A 45 10.01 2.82 -13.87
CA GLN A 45 9.33 2.97 -15.17
C GLN A 45 10.24 3.52 -16.27
N LYS A 46 11.26 4.32 -15.94
CA LYS A 46 12.23 4.87 -16.90
C LYS A 46 13.17 3.80 -17.45
N CYS A 47 13.45 2.74 -16.69
CA CYS A 47 14.40 1.70 -17.09
C CYS A 47 13.79 0.59 -17.98
N PHE A 48 12.47 0.38 -17.93
CA PHE A 48 11.81 -0.76 -18.60
C PHE A 48 10.76 -0.38 -19.67
N LYS A 49 10.36 0.90 -19.78
CA LYS A 49 9.48 1.33 -20.88
C LYS A 49 10.29 1.51 -22.16
N TRP A 50 10.21 0.51 -23.04
CA TRP A 50 10.78 0.48 -24.41
C TRP A 50 10.48 1.74 -25.26
N LYS A 51 9.49 2.57 -24.89
CA LYS A 51 9.16 3.82 -25.58
C LYS A 51 9.33 5.05 -24.69
N LYS A 52 10.54 5.63 -24.63
CA LYS A 52 10.77 7.10 -24.73
C LYS A 52 12.27 7.41 -24.72
N ARG A 53 12.88 7.48 -25.91
CA ARG A 53 13.96 8.45 -26.22
C ARG A 53 13.29 9.68 -26.83
N SER A 54 12.64 10.47 -26.00
CA SER A 54 12.36 11.86 -26.36
C SER A 54 12.59 12.64 -25.09
N GLU A 55 13.75 13.28 -25.06
CA GLU A 55 14.04 14.37 -24.14
C GLU A 55 12.87 15.36 -24.15
N ASP A 56 12.63 15.92 -22.98
CA ASP A 56 11.67 16.99 -22.72
C ASP A 56 10.17 16.63 -22.71
N SER A 57 9.64 16.51 -21.50
CA SER A 57 8.27 16.87 -21.13
C SER A 57 8.19 16.69 -19.63
N ASP A 58 7.79 17.75 -18.93
CA ASP A 58 7.43 17.83 -17.52
C ASP A 58 6.38 16.76 -17.14
N MET A 59 6.83 15.50 -17.05
CA MET A 59 5.97 14.34 -16.84
C MET A 59 5.65 14.26 -15.36
N GLU A 60 4.54 14.89 -14.98
CA GLU A 60 3.75 14.57 -13.78
C GLU A 60 3.93 13.08 -13.43
N LEU A 61 4.64 12.83 -12.31
CA LEU A 61 4.98 11.48 -11.89
C LEU A 61 3.69 10.65 -11.78
N PRO A 62 3.59 9.47 -12.42
CA PRO A 62 2.35 8.71 -12.45
C PRO A 62 1.88 8.38 -11.04
N GLN A 63 0.64 8.76 -10.72
CA GLN A 63 0.04 8.47 -9.42
C GLN A 63 -0.10 6.95 -9.23
N CYS A 64 0.14 6.48 -8.00
CA CYS A 64 -0.04 5.07 -7.67
C CYS A 64 -1.52 4.69 -7.73
N SER A 65 -1.86 3.75 -8.62
CA SER A 65 -3.21 3.21 -8.81
C SER A 65 -3.66 2.24 -7.72
N SER A 66 -2.72 1.80 -6.89
CA SER A 66 -2.92 0.85 -5.81
C SER A 66 -2.26 1.37 -4.55
N ILE A 67 -2.80 0.96 -3.41
CA ILE A 67 -2.13 1.08 -2.11
C ILE A 67 -1.46 -0.25 -1.80
N PHE A 68 -0.39 -0.18 -1.01
CA PHE A 68 0.28 -1.36 -0.45
C PHE A 68 0.11 -1.32 1.05
N VAL A 69 -0.15 -2.47 1.65
CA VAL A 69 -0.38 -2.59 3.09
C VAL A 69 0.50 -3.66 3.70
N GLU A 70 0.64 -3.64 5.01
CA GLU A 70 1.16 -4.78 5.74
C GLU A 70 0.16 -5.96 5.68
N PRO A 71 0.62 -7.21 5.84
CA PRO A 71 -0.29 -8.35 5.89
C PRO A 71 -1.31 -8.19 7.01
N LEU A 72 -2.60 -8.17 6.65
CA LEU A 72 -3.70 -8.05 7.62
C LEU A 72 -4.29 -9.42 7.96
N LYS A 73 -4.76 -9.60 9.20
CA LYS A 73 -5.37 -10.86 9.70
C LYS A 73 -6.48 -11.42 8.81
N TRP A 74 -7.18 -10.56 8.06
CA TRP A 74 -8.28 -10.98 7.19
C TRP A 74 -7.80 -11.60 5.87
N MET A 75 -6.52 -11.41 5.50
CA MET A 75 -5.92 -11.90 4.25
C MET A 75 -5.53 -13.38 4.35
N GLN A 76 -6.49 -14.22 4.75
CA GLN A 76 -6.34 -15.67 5.01
C GLN A 76 -5.60 -16.46 3.93
N SER A 77 -5.59 -16.00 2.68
CA SER A 77 -4.80 -16.60 1.58
C SER A 77 -3.29 -16.67 1.85
N VAL A 78 -2.79 -15.95 2.86
CA VAL A 78 -1.40 -16.03 3.33
C VAL A 78 -1.09 -17.34 4.06
N GLU A 79 -2.04 -17.91 4.78
CA GLU A 79 -1.79 -19.04 5.69
C GLU A 79 -1.66 -20.39 4.96
N GLY A 80 -2.01 -20.44 3.67
CA GLY A 80 -1.92 -21.65 2.83
C GLY A 80 -0.53 -21.98 2.29
N GLY A 81 0.51 -21.23 2.67
CA GLY A 81 1.88 -21.40 2.14
C GLY A 81 2.06 -20.88 0.70
N CYS A 82 1.07 -20.18 0.15
CA CYS A 82 1.13 -19.59 -1.18
C CYS A 82 2.10 -18.41 -1.22
N VAL A 83 2.99 -18.39 -2.23
CA VAL A 83 3.93 -17.28 -2.46
C VAL A 83 3.22 -16.06 -3.07
N GLU A 84 2.19 -16.30 -3.87
CA GLU A 84 1.34 -15.27 -4.47
C GLU A 84 -0.11 -15.75 -4.56
N ASP A 85 -1.06 -14.84 -4.32
CA ASP A 85 -2.50 -15.12 -4.54
C ASP A 85 -3.32 -13.81 -4.60
N LYS A 86 -4.62 -13.94 -4.87
CA LYS A 86 -5.60 -12.86 -4.94
C LYS A 86 -6.14 -12.52 -3.55
N LEU A 87 -6.26 -11.22 -3.28
CA LEU A 87 -6.91 -10.72 -2.06
C LEU A 87 -8.40 -10.50 -2.32
N GLN A 88 -9.24 -11.24 -1.60
CA GLN A 88 -10.71 -11.17 -1.71
C GLN A 88 -11.33 -10.58 -0.44
N CYS A 89 -12.31 -9.70 -0.62
CA CYS A 89 -13.06 -9.16 0.51
C CYS A 89 -13.74 -10.28 1.30
N ILE A 90 -13.56 -10.33 2.63
CA ILE A 90 -14.26 -11.31 3.48
C ILE A 90 -15.79 -11.23 3.34
N GLY A 91 -16.33 -10.03 3.12
CA GLY A 91 -17.79 -9.82 3.11
C GLY A 91 -18.49 -10.27 1.84
N CYS A 92 -17.95 -9.92 0.68
CA CYS A 92 -18.63 -10.12 -0.59
C CYS A 92 -17.83 -10.96 -1.59
N LYS A 93 -16.67 -11.48 -1.17
CA LYS A 93 -15.71 -12.26 -1.97
C LYS A 93 -15.23 -11.56 -3.25
N ALA A 94 -15.49 -10.26 -3.39
CA ALA A 94 -14.98 -9.47 -4.51
C ALA A 94 -13.46 -9.34 -4.41
N ARG A 95 -12.79 -9.43 -5.56
CA ARG A 95 -11.33 -9.23 -5.65
C ARG A 95 -10.99 -7.75 -5.38
N LEU A 96 -10.15 -7.52 -4.38
CA LEU A 96 -9.64 -6.20 -4.00
C LEU A 96 -8.23 -5.97 -4.55
N GLY A 97 -7.45 -7.03 -4.72
CA GLY A 97 -6.10 -6.97 -5.24
C GLY A 97 -5.41 -8.33 -5.24
N SER A 98 -4.13 -8.35 -4.89
CA SER A 98 -3.28 -9.55 -4.83
C SER A 98 -2.06 -9.31 -3.96
N PHE A 99 -1.43 -10.39 -3.51
CA PHE A 99 -0.14 -10.33 -2.84
C PHE A 99 0.91 -11.17 -3.54
N ASN A 100 2.18 -10.82 -3.34
CA ASN A 100 3.34 -11.61 -3.73
C ASN A 100 4.45 -11.39 -2.69
N TRP A 101 4.94 -12.49 -2.10
CA TRP A 101 6.00 -12.48 -1.09
C TRP A 101 7.39 -12.14 -1.64
N ALA A 102 7.66 -12.44 -2.92
CA ALA A 102 8.86 -11.97 -3.61
C ALA A 102 8.79 -10.46 -3.96
N GLY A 103 7.60 -9.87 -3.87
CA GLY A 103 7.35 -8.46 -4.11
C GLY A 103 6.73 -8.19 -5.49
N MET A 104 6.39 -6.93 -5.73
CA MET A 104 5.80 -6.47 -7.00
C MET A 104 6.26 -5.06 -7.32
N GLN A 105 6.30 -4.73 -8.61
CA GLN A 105 6.52 -3.37 -9.07
C GLN A 105 5.23 -2.53 -8.94
N CYS A 106 5.30 -1.39 -8.27
CA CYS A 106 4.24 -0.38 -8.27
C CYS A 106 4.19 0.36 -9.62
N ASN A 107 3.04 0.95 -9.96
CA ASN A 107 2.89 1.80 -11.13
C ASN A 107 3.83 3.02 -11.12
N CYS A 108 4.31 3.47 -9.96
CA CYS A 108 5.34 4.52 -9.91
C CYS A 108 6.74 3.99 -10.24
N GLY A 109 6.94 2.67 -10.38
CA GLY A 109 8.22 2.05 -10.70
C GLY A 109 9.01 1.51 -9.50
N THR A 110 8.55 1.72 -8.27
CA THR A 110 9.19 1.19 -7.05
C THR A 110 8.91 -0.30 -6.88
N TRP A 111 9.92 -1.07 -6.50
CA TRP A 111 9.74 -2.46 -6.08
C TRP A 111 9.31 -2.50 -4.61
N ILE A 112 8.20 -3.16 -4.33
CA ILE A 112 7.65 -3.30 -2.97
C ILE A 112 7.82 -4.75 -2.54
N ASN A 113 8.42 -4.98 -1.36
CA ASN A 113 8.59 -6.31 -0.78
C ASN A 113 8.38 -6.27 0.75
N PRO A 114 7.53 -7.13 1.33
CA PRO A 114 6.55 -7.98 0.63
C PRO A 114 5.43 -7.12 0.02
N ALA A 115 4.82 -7.58 -1.07
CA ALA A 115 3.82 -6.77 -1.79
C ALA A 115 2.40 -7.26 -1.52
N PHE A 116 1.66 -6.57 -0.65
CA PHE A 116 0.22 -6.76 -0.49
C PHE A 116 -0.53 -5.59 -1.12
N GLN A 117 -0.96 -5.78 -2.36
CA GLN A 117 -1.52 -4.72 -3.18
C GLN A 117 -3.05 -4.71 -3.10
N LEU A 118 -3.63 -3.54 -2.85
CA LEU A 118 -5.06 -3.29 -2.99
C LEU A 118 -5.31 -2.19 -4.03
N HIS A 119 -6.19 -2.44 -4.99
CA HIS A 119 -6.49 -1.49 -6.06
C HIS A 119 -7.44 -0.40 -5.58
N LYS A 120 -7.06 0.87 -5.75
CA LYS A 120 -7.90 2.03 -5.37
C LYS A 120 -9.26 2.02 -6.07
N SER A 121 -9.34 1.49 -7.30
CA SER A 121 -10.61 1.37 -8.03
C SER A 121 -11.63 0.42 -7.38
N ARG A 122 -11.17 -0.47 -6.49
CA ARG A 122 -12.01 -1.44 -5.75
C ARG A 122 -12.25 -1.03 -4.30
N LEU A 123 -11.69 0.10 -3.89
CA LEU A 123 -11.78 0.65 -2.54
C LEU A 123 -12.49 2.00 -2.55
N ASP A 124 -13.08 2.34 -1.41
CA ASP A 124 -13.50 3.70 -1.09
C ASP A 124 -12.66 4.20 0.08
N GLU A 125 -12.08 5.38 -0.09
CA GLU A 125 -11.36 6.10 0.95
C GLU A 125 -12.36 6.93 1.76
N CYS A 126 -12.35 6.79 3.08
CA CYS A 126 -13.20 7.58 3.98
C CYS A 126 -12.31 8.20 5.07
N ARG A 127 -12.51 9.49 5.33
CA ARG A 127 -11.87 10.19 6.45
C ARG A 127 -12.81 10.16 7.64
N ILE A 128 -12.31 9.78 8.81
CA ILE A 128 -13.05 9.81 10.08
C ILE A 128 -12.57 10.93 10.99
#